data_AF-A0A1F3G4D8-F1
#
_entry.id   AF-A0A1F3G4D8-F1
#
_cell.length_a   1.000
_cell.length_b   1.000
_cell.length_c   1.000
_cell.angle_alpha   90.00
_cell.angle_beta   90.00
_cell.angle_gamma   90.00
#
_symmetry.space_group_name_H-M   'P 1'
#
loop_
_entity.id
_entity.type
_entity.pdbx_description
1 polymer ?
#
loop_
_entity_poly.entity_id
_entity_poly.type
_entity_poly.pdbx_seq_one_letter_code
_entity_poly.pdbx_strand_id
1 'polypeptide(L)'
;MSIKQLISFIGSLVIIIGVFMPIMSIPMLQITVSYFEGGKGDGVYVLIFVLISIIFTLLKNYKYIWISIVGIIGTMSYSYFNINSRKLELENLVNSKLENNPIGEIFQSFAELAINSVKIEWGWIIIIFGVLIYVLVVLITIKDLYLIKR
;
A
#
# COMPACT_ATOMS: atom_id res chain seq x y z
N MET A 1 -12.93 -20.45 -18.63
CA MET A 1 -12.05 -19.68 -17.72
C MET A 1 -11.54 -20.62 -16.65
N SER A 2 -10.23 -20.66 -16.35
CA SER A 2 -9.71 -21.57 -15.32
C SER A 2 -9.99 -21.02 -13.90
N ILE A 3 -10.05 -21.89 -12.89
CA ILE A 3 -10.21 -21.47 -11.48
C ILE A 3 -9.10 -20.49 -11.07
N LYS A 4 -7.85 -20.73 -11.49
CA LYS A 4 -6.70 -19.86 -11.18
C LYS A 4 -6.84 -18.48 -11.81
N GLN A 5 -7.35 -18.45 -13.05
CA GLN A 5 -7.59 -17.21 -13.78
C GLN A 5 -8.67 -16.37 -13.11
N LEU A 6 -9.77 -17.00 -12.68
CA LEU A 6 -10.83 -16.33 -11.93
C LEU A 6 -10.32 -15.76 -10.60
N ILE A 7 -9.62 -16.57 -9.80
CA ILE A 7 -9.06 -16.13 -8.52
C ILE A 7 -8.08 -14.98 -8.73
N SER A 8 -7.23 -15.04 -9.76
CA SER A 8 -6.27 -13.97 -10.05
C SER A 8 -6.96 -12.67 -10.49
N PHE A 9 -8.03 -12.71 -11.27
CA PHE A 9 -8.78 -11.49 -11.59
C PHE A 9 -9.50 -10.91 -10.37
N ILE A 10 -10.06 -11.74 -9.51
CA ILE A 10 -10.66 -11.28 -8.25
C ILE A 10 -9.60 -10.59 -7.39
N GLY A 11 -8.41 -11.21 -7.22
CA GLY A 11 -7.29 -10.59 -6.51
C GLY A 11 -6.90 -9.24 -7.12
N SER A 12 -6.82 -9.17 -8.46
CA SER A 12 -6.50 -7.93 -9.17
C SER A 12 -7.53 -6.84 -8.89
N LEU A 13 -8.82 -7.18 -8.95
CA LEU A 13 -9.92 -6.24 -8.69
C LEU A 13 -9.89 -5.74 -7.25
N VAL A 14 -9.68 -6.63 -6.28
CA VAL A 14 -9.57 -6.28 -4.86
C VAL A 14 -8.41 -5.31 -4.63
N ILE A 15 -7.23 -5.57 -5.21
CA ILE A 15 -6.07 -4.68 -5.08
C ILE A 15 -6.38 -3.31 -5.69
N ILE A 16 -6.94 -3.27 -6.91
CA ILE A 16 -7.31 -2.02 -7.59
C ILE A 16 -8.25 -1.20 -6.72
N ILE A 17 -9.31 -1.83 -6.19
CA ILE A 17 -10.24 -1.16 -5.28
C ILE A 17 -9.48 -0.61 -4.07
N GLY A 18 -8.64 -1.42 -3.44
CA GLY A 18 -7.85 -1.02 -2.27
C GLY A 18 -6.94 0.19 -2.51
N VAL A 19 -6.37 0.33 -3.71
CA VAL A 19 -5.51 1.49 -4.08
C VAL A 19 -6.27 2.82 -4.01
N PHE A 20 -7.56 2.81 -4.33
CA PHE A 20 -8.41 4.01 -4.28
C PHE A 20 -9.10 4.20 -2.93
N MET A 21 -8.95 3.27 -2.00
CA MET A 21 -9.53 3.40 -0.66
C MET A 21 -8.66 4.25 0.26
N PRO A 22 -9.25 4.88 1.30
CA PRO A 22 -8.51 5.67 2.26
C PRO A 22 -7.42 4.83 2.94
N ILE A 23 -6.19 5.30 2.88
CA ILE A 23 -5.04 4.66 3.57
C ILE A 23 -4.55 5.47 4.75
N MET A 24 -4.86 6.76 4.76
CA MET A 24 -4.46 7.70 5.78
C MET A 24 -5.52 8.78 5.91
N SER A 25 -5.74 9.24 7.13
CA SER A 25 -6.54 10.43 7.38
C SER A 25 -5.84 11.36 8.37
N ILE A 26 -6.16 12.64 8.26
CA ILE A 26 -5.86 13.68 9.24
C ILE A 26 -7.23 14.19 9.72
N PRO A 27 -7.84 13.55 10.74
CA PRO A 27 -9.21 13.83 11.17
C PRO A 27 -9.43 15.30 11.56
N MET A 28 -8.41 15.95 12.13
CA MET A 28 -8.48 17.35 12.54
C MET A 28 -8.68 18.30 11.34
N LEU A 29 -8.18 17.91 10.16
CA LEU A 29 -8.34 18.65 8.92
C LEU A 29 -9.44 18.09 8.03
N GLN A 30 -10.11 17.00 8.45
CA GLN A 30 -11.06 16.24 7.63
C GLN A 30 -10.50 15.80 6.28
N ILE A 31 -9.17 15.65 6.17
CA ILE A 31 -8.51 15.22 4.95
C ILE A 31 -8.30 13.71 5.00
N THR A 32 -8.85 13.01 4.02
CA THR A 32 -8.57 11.59 3.78
C THR A 32 -7.75 11.46 2.51
N VAL A 33 -6.80 10.55 2.52
CA VAL A 33 -5.87 10.37 1.41
C VAL A 33 -5.88 8.89 1.00
N SER A 34 -6.13 8.65 -0.29
CA SER A 34 -6.06 7.31 -0.88
C SER A 34 -4.62 6.89 -1.18
N TYR A 35 -4.37 5.61 -1.44
CA TYR A 35 -3.00 5.13 -1.76
C TYR A 35 -2.51 5.71 -3.10
N PHE A 36 -3.44 6.01 -3.99
CA PHE A 36 -3.18 6.71 -5.24
C PHE A 36 -2.69 8.15 -5.02
N GLU A 37 -3.34 8.90 -4.11
CA GLU A 37 -3.06 10.32 -3.86
C GLU A 37 -1.94 10.55 -2.84
N GLY A 38 -1.69 9.58 -1.95
CA GLY A 38 -0.93 9.79 -0.71
C GLY A 38 0.58 9.83 -0.79
N GLY A 39 1.19 9.78 -1.97
CA GLY A 39 2.64 9.56 -2.05
C GLY A 39 3.37 10.03 -3.30
N LYS A 40 2.80 10.91 -4.13
CA LYS A 40 3.38 11.28 -5.46
C LYS A 40 3.28 10.17 -6.51
N GLY A 41 2.28 9.28 -6.39
CA GLY A 41 2.05 8.20 -7.35
C GLY A 41 2.43 6.80 -6.86
N ASP A 42 2.60 6.58 -5.55
CA ASP A 42 2.91 5.24 -5.00
C ASP A 42 1.87 4.17 -5.42
N GLY A 43 0.59 4.53 -5.45
CA GLY A 43 -0.46 3.66 -5.98
C GLY A 43 -0.35 3.34 -7.46
N VAL A 44 0.32 4.18 -8.25
CA VAL A 44 0.62 3.88 -9.67
C VAL A 44 1.55 2.68 -9.76
N TYR A 45 2.55 2.55 -8.90
CA TYR A 45 3.43 1.38 -8.91
C TYR A 45 2.68 0.10 -8.57
N VAL A 46 1.76 0.13 -7.59
CA VAL A 46 0.89 -1.01 -7.29
C VAL A 46 0.03 -1.38 -8.49
N LEU A 47 -0.57 -0.40 -9.16
CA LEU A 47 -1.36 -0.64 -10.38
C LEU A 47 -0.51 -1.22 -11.51
N ILE A 48 0.73 -0.77 -11.69
CA ILE A 48 1.67 -1.35 -12.67
C ILE A 48 1.91 -2.83 -12.35
N PHE A 49 2.16 -3.19 -11.08
CA PHE A 49 2.34 -4.59 -10.70
C PHE A 49 1.08 -5.42 -10.89
N VAL A 50 -0.11 -4.86 -10.66
CA VAL A 50 -1.39 -5.51 -10.97
C VAL A 50 -1.55 -5.74 -12.47
N LEU A 51 -1.24 -4.76 -13.31
CA LEU A 51 -1.28 -4.89 -14.77
C LEU A 51 -0.34 -5.99 -15.26
N ILE A 52 0.89 -6.06 -14.72
CA ILE A 52 1.84 -7.14 -15.01
C ILE A 52 1.24 -8.50 -14.62
N SER A 53 0.57 -8.60 -13.46
CA SER A 53 -0.11 -9.84 -13.05
C SER A 53 -1.28 -10.21 -13.94
N ILE A 54 -2.06 -9.22 -14.42
CA ILE A 54 -3.14 -9.45 -15.39
C ILE A 54 -2.57 -10.00 -16.70
N ILE A 55 -1.44 -9.46 -17.19
CA ILE A 55 -0.76 -9.96 -18.38
C ILE A 55 -0.32 -11.42 -18.18
N PHE A 56 0.33 -11.74 -17.06
CA PHE A 56 0.72 -13.13 -16.76
C PHE A 56 -0.49 -14.06 -16.65
N THR A 57 -1.61 -13.57 -16.13
CA THR A 57 -2.87 -14.31 -16.01
C THR A 57 -3.49 -14.61 -17.37
N LEU A 58 -3.48 -13.64 -18.30
CA LEU A 58 -3.93 -13.82 -19.68
C LEU A 58 -3.05 -14.81 -20.45
N LEU A 59 -1.73 -14.76 -20.23
CA LEU A 59 -0.76 -15.71 -20.77
C LEU A 59 -0.78 -17.09 -20.07
N LYS A 60 -1.65 -17.28 -19.06
CA LYS A 60 -1.75 -18.48 -18.21
C LYS A 60 -0.44 -18.86 -17.50
N ASN A 61 0.46 -17.89 -17.34
CA ASN A 61 1.78 -18.02 -16.72
C ASN A 61 1.75 -17.60 -15.26
N TYR A 62 0.89 -18.23 -14.47
CA TYR A 62 0.63 -17.87 -13.06
C TYR A 62 1.85 -17.97 -12.15
N LYS A 63 2.88 -18.74 -12.56
CA LYS A 63 4.14 -18.85 -11.82
C LYS A 63 4.79 -17.49 -11.61
N TYR A 64 4.68 -16.55 -12.54
CA TYR A 64 5.39 -15.26 -12.44
C TYR A 64 4.63 -14.17 -11.67
N ILE A 65 3.41 -14.45 -11.19
CA ILE A 65 2.62 -13.53 -10.36
C ILE A 65 3.36 -13.17 -9.05
N TRP A 66 4.29 -14.00 -8.58
CA TRP A 66 5.10 -13.69 -7.39
C TRP A 66 5.92 -12.41 -7.54
N ILE A 67 6.31 -12.03 -8.76
CA ILE A 67 7.06 -10.79 -9.02
C ILE A 67 6.20 -9.58 -8.63
N SER A 68 4.91 -9.59 -9.02
CA SER A 68 3.96 -8.56 -8.62
C SER A 68 3.69 -8.57 -7.12
N ILE A 69 3.62 -9.73 -6.48
CA ILE A 69 3.45 -9.83 -5.01
C ILE A 69 4.60 -9.10 -4.30
N VAL A 70 5.84 -9.42 -4.66
CA VAL A 70 7.04 -8.79 -4.07
C VAL A 70 7.05 -7.30 -4.36
N GLY A 71 6.72 -6.89 -5.60
CA GLY A 71 6.64 -5.49 -5.98
C GLY A 71 5.64 -4.70 -5.13
N ILE A 72 4.42 -5.22 -4.97
CA ILE A 72 3.36 -4.57 -4.19
C ILE A 72 3.76 -4.46 -2.72
N ILE A 73 4.25 -5.54 -2.10
CA ILE A 73 4.70 -5.53 -0.70
C ILE A 73 5.87 -4.55 -0.52
N GLY A 74 6.80 -4.51 -1.48
CA GLY A 74 7.91 -3.56 -1.49
C GLY A 74 7.44 -2.12 -1.51
N THR A 75 6.51 -1.78 -2.41
CA THR A 75 5.93 -0.43 -2.48
C THR A 75 5.18 -0.04 -1.21
N MET A 76 4.40 -0.96 -0.65
CA MET A 76 3.66 -0.74 0.60
C MET A 76 4.60 -0.51 1.78
N SER A 77 5.64 -1.33 1.89
CA SER A 77 6.68 -1.18 2.91
C SER A 77 7.39 0.18 2.79
N TYR A 78 7.76 0.56 1.57
CA TYR A 78 8.39 1.85 1.30
C TYR A 78 7.49 3.02 1.72
N SER A 79 6.21 3.00 1.32
CA SER A 79 5.26 4.05 1.69
C SER A 79 5.12 4.15 3.21
N TYR A 80 5.03 3.02 3.92
CA TYR A 80 4.97 3.01 5.39
C TYR A 80 6.21 3.65 6.03
N PHE A 81 7.42 3.29 5.59
CA PHE A 81 8.64 3.90 6.10
C PHE A 81 8.74 5.40 5.78
N ASN A 82 8.39 5.80 4.56
CA ASN A 82 8.39 7.21 4.14
C ASN A 82 7.41 8.05 4.98
N ILE A 83 6.24 7.52 5.33
CA ILE A 83 5.30 8.19 6.25
C ILE A 83 5.95 8.41 7.63
N ASN A 84 6.57 7.38 8.18
CA ASN A 84 7.21 7.47 9.50
C ASN A 84 8.43 8.40 9.49
N SER A 85 9.26 8.36 8.46
CA SER A 85 10.40 9.27 8.31
C SER A 85 9.95 10.73 8.24
N ARG A 86 8.87 11.02 7.49
CA ARG A 86 8.31 12.38 7.43
C ARG A 86 7.74 12.85 8.76
N LYS A 87 7.12 11.96 9.54
CA LYS A 87 6.67 12.30 10.90
C LYS A 87 7.86 12.71 11.78
N LEU A 88 8.94 11.92 11.77
CA LEU A 88 10.16 12.23 12.52
C LEU A 88 10.82 13.54 12.07
N GLU A 89 10.88 13.79 10.75
CA GLU A 89 11.38 15.05 10.21
C GLU A 89 10.54 16.24 10.66
N LEU A 90 9.21 16.12 10.66
CA LEU A 90 8.31 17.16 11.15
C LEU A 90 8.47 17.41 12.65
N GLU A 91 8.59 16.36 13.47
CA GLU A 91 8.87 16.50 14.91
C GLU A 91 10.18 17.25 15.17
N ASN A 92 11.25 16.90 14.44
CA ASN A 92 12.54 17.58 14.54
C ASN A 92 12.46 19.05 14.07
N LEU A 93 11.72 19.34 13.00
CA LEU A 93 11.50 20.71 12.51
C LEU A 93 10.68 21.56 13.48
N VAL A 94 9.70 20.97 14.17
CA VAL A 94 8.94 21.65 15.21
C VAL A 94 9.86 21.96 16.41
N ASN A 95 10.62 20.97 16.89
CA ASN A 95 11.50 21.12 18.04
C ASN A 95 12.62 22.15 17.80
N SER A 96 13.18 22.19 16.59
CA SER A 96 14.24 23.15 16.22
C SER A 96 13.76 24.60 16.04
N LYS A 97 12.46 24.83 15.81
CA LYS A 97 11.88 26.17 15.66
C LYS A 97 11.43 26.82 16.98
N LEU A 98 11.70 26.16 18.11
CA LEU A 98 11.38 26.63 19.47
C LEU A 98 12.37 27.64 20.04
N GLU A 99 13.46 27.95 19.33
CA GLU A 99 14.43 28.94 19.82
C GLU A 99 13.81 30.37 19.81
N ASN A 100 13.31 30.76 20.99
CA ASN A 100 13.10 32.14 21.43
C ASN A 100 11.83 32.89 20.98
N ASN A 101 10.69 32.24 20.75
CA ASN A 101 9.42 32.96 20.63
C ASN A 101 8.19 32.29 21.29
N PRO A 102 7.31 33.06 21.99
CA PRO A 102 6.07 32.53 22.56
C PRO A 102 5.04 32.07 21.49
N ILE A 103 5.23 32.47 20.23
CA ILE A 103 4.44 31.98 19.08
C ILE A 103 4.82 30.52 18.73
N GLY A 104 6.06 30.12 19.00
CA GLY A 104 6.58 28.78 18.72
C GLY A 104 5.93 27.70 19.59
N GLU A 105 5.67 27.98 20.87
CA GLU A 105 4.99 27.05 21.78
C GLU A 105 3.56 26.75 21.33
N ILE A 106 2.83 27.77 20.89
CA ILE A 106 1.47 27.61 20.35
C ILE A 106 1.53 26.79 19.04
N PHE A 107 2.46 27.12 18.14
CA PHE A 107 2.65 26.38 16.89
C PHE A 107 3.02 24.90 17.13
N GLN A 108 3.86 24.62 18.13
CA GLN A 108 4.21 23.26 18.53
C GLN A 108 2.98 22.48 18.97
N SER A 109 2.14 23.04 19.84
CA SER A 109 0.92 22.35 20.29
C SER A 109 0.01 21.98 19.11
N PHE A 110 -0.19 22.90 18.16
CA PHE A 110 -0.95 22.60 16.95
C PHE A 110 -0.27 21.59 16.02
N ALA A 111 1.05 21.63 15.90
CA ALA A 111 1.81 20.71 15.07
C ALA A 111 1.83 19.30 15.65
N GLU A 112 2.02 19.15 16.97
CA GLU A 112 1.93 17.87 17.68
C GLU A 112 0.52 17.28 17.55
N LEU A 113 -0.53 18.08 17.72
CA LEU A 113 -1.90 17.64 17.48
C LEU A 113 -2.11 17.15 16.04
N ALA A 114 -1.56 17.86 15.05
CA ALA A 114 -1.65 17.46 13.65
C ALA A 114 -0.91 16.13 13.38
N ILE A 115 0.34 15.99 13.83
CA ILE A 115 1.17 14.79 13.64
C ILE A 115 0.54 13.57 14.31
N ASN A 116 0.06 13.73 15.56
CA ASN A 116 -0.57 12.67 16.33
C ASN A 116 -1.96 12.30 15.81
N SER A 117 -2.63 13.21 15.10
CA SER A 117 -3.92 12.92 14.49
C SER A 117 -3.83 12.05 13.23
N VAL A 118 -2.63 11.86 12.65
CA VAL A 118 -2.46 11.03 11.44
C VAL A 118 -2.80 9.57 11.76
N LYS A 119 -3.92 9.09 11.23
CA LYS A 119 -4.41 7.72 11.40
C LYS A 119 -4.18 6.88 10.16
N ILE A 120 -3.83 5.61 10.36
CA ILE A 120 -3.82 4.60 9.30
C ILE A 120 -5.27 4.13 9.09
N GLU A 121 -5.69 4.10 7.83
CA GLU A 121 -7.06 3.71 7.44
C GLU A 121 -7.09 2.30 6.83
N TRP A 122 -8.29 1.79 6.60
CA TRP A 122 -8.56 0.40 6.21
C TRP A 122 -8.17 0.02 4.77
N GLY A 123 -7.84 0.98 3.90
CA GLY A 123 -7.42 0.70 2.51
C GLY A 123 -6.23 -0.25 2.43
N TRP A 124 -5.29 -0.19 3.39
CA TRP A 124 -4.17 -1.12 3.51
C TRP A 124 -4.62 -2.57 3.62
N ILE A 125 -5.69 -2.82 4.39
CA ILE A 125 -6.21 -4.17 4.64
C ILE A 125 -6.76 -4.77 3.35
N ILE A 126 -7.42 -3.97 2.52
CA ILE A 126 -7.98 -4.42 1.24
C ILE A 126 -6.87 -4.79 0.27
N ILE A 127 -5.82 -3.97 0.17
CA ILE A 127 -4.67 -4.29 -0.68
C ILE A 127 -3.99 -5.58 -0.21
N ILE A 128 -3.74 -5.72 1.10
CA ILE A 128 -3.16 -6.94 1.69
C ILE A 128 -4.02 -8.16 1.38
N PHE A 129 -5.35 -8.04 1.51
CA PHE A 129 -6.27 -9.13 1.19
C PHE A 129 -6.17 -9.56 -0.27
N GLY A 130 -6.09 -8.60 -1.20
CA GLY A 130 -5.86 -8.89 -2.61
C GLY A 130 -4.50 -9.56 -2.87
N VAL A 131 -3.44 -9.16 -2.16
CA VAL A 131 -2.12 -9.80 -2.23
C VAL A 131 -2.17 -11.24 -1.73
N LEU A 132 -2.91 -11.52 -0.65
CA LEU A 132 -3.11 -12.90 -0.16
C LEU A 132 -3.79 -13.78 -1.21
N ILE A 133 -4.75 -13.24 -1.97
CA ILE A 133 -5.37 -13.94 -3.09
C ILE A 133 -4.33 -14.27 -4.17
N TYR A 134 -3.43 -13.36 -4.52
CA TYR A 134 -2.31 -13.65 -5.44
C TYR A 134 -1.38 -14.75 -4.90
N VAL A 135 -1.06 -14.72 -3.61
CA VAL A 135 -0.23 -15.77 -2.97
C VAL A 135 -0.90 -17.14 -3.13
N LEU A 136 -2.21 -17.24 -2.91
CA LEU A 136 -2.96 -18.49 -3.12
C LEU A 136 -2.84 -19.00 -4.57
N VAL A 137 -2.95 -18.13 -5.57
CA VAL A 137 -2.79 -18.50 -6.98
C VAL A 137 -1.40 -19.07 -7.26
N VAL A 138 -0.35 -18.45 -6.73
CA VAL A 138 1.03 -18.90 -6.88
C VAL A 138 1.22 -20.26 -6.20
N LEU A 139 0.72 -20.45 -4.97
CA LEU A 139 0.83 -21.71 -4.23
C LEU A 139 0.15 -22.88 -4.96
N ILE A 140 -1.08 -22.68 -5.47
CA ILE A 140 -1.80 -23.68 -6.27
C ILE A 140 -0.97 -24.03 -7.53
N THR A 141 -0.35 -23.02 -8.16
CA THR A 141 0.47 -23.23 -9.35
C THR A 141 1.74 -24.02 -9.07
N ILE A 142 2.42 -23.75 -7.97
CA ILE A 142 3.61 -24.52 -7.56
C ILE A 142 3.23 -25.97 -7.25
N LYS A 143 2.13 -26.21 -6.53
CA LYS A 143 1.64 -27.55 -6.21
C LYS A 143 1.42 -28.40 -7.47
N ASP A 144 0.76 -27.83 -8.48
CA ASP A 144 0.49 -28.55 -9.72
C ASP A 144 1.78 -28.90 -10.49
N LEU A 145 2.80 -28.03 -10.47
CA LEU A 145 4.11 -28.30 -11.06
C LEU A 145 4.85 -29.46 -10.38
N TYR A 146 4.68 -29.62 -9.06
CA TYR A 146 5.27 -30.74 -8.32
C TYR A 146 4.56 -32.07 -8.60
N LEU A 147 3.23 -32.06 -8.77
CA LEU A 147 2.45 -33.27 -9.04
C LEU A 147 2.70 -33.84 -10.44
N ILE A 148 3.00 -33.00 -11.44
CA ILE A 148 3.30 -33.43 -12.82
C ILE A 148 4.70 -34.06 -12.95
N LYS A 149 5.62 -33.75 -12.03
CA LYS A 149 7.02 -34.26 -12.05
C LYS A 149 7.19 -35.62 -11.35
N ARG A 150 6.14 -36.19 -10.77
CA ARG A 150 6.12 -37.54 -10.18
C ARG A 150 5.45 -38.50 -11.12
#